data_AF-A0A4S9JD77-F1
#
_entry.id   AF-A0A4S9JD77-F1
#
_cell.length_a   1.000
_cell.length_b   1.000
_cell.length_c   1.000
_cell.angle_alpha   90.00
_cell.angle_beta   90.00
_cell.angle_gamma   90.00
#
_symmetry.space_group_name_H-M   'P 1'
#
loop_
_entity.id
_entity.type
_entity.pdbx_description
1 polymer ?
#
loop_
_entity_poly.entity_id
_entity_poly.type
_entity_poly.pdbx_seq_one_letter_code
_entity_poly.pdbx_strand_id
1 'polypeptide(L)'
;MDQRELQIEQAIEAIRTREVPSIRAAQRAYGIPESTLRARLNGSTNRRAAHEHEKRLAKRQEEFLVDWILEQDAQGFPPTHARTREMATRILRMNGDTEELGHKWVTKFIRDNPRIASVIGRPIEAARLNGTHPDAIQEFYTLYEDILRRYHIQPANTWNMDEHGIALGALNSSQIQAPTQRSITPPLLPQNNLFTTPKGSRHIYQQATSIRKSSSQNKALFHALHKAGQAIDLLNAQKVATEAHNAQLKAQIDALSTKRRRRVPVDPNTQFAHIESIMAAKEAQQLMEEIEAARQPVYDAEATSKALQKASFQSLQFEWQIDKF
;
A
#
# COMPACT_ATOMS: atom_id res chain seq x y z
N MET A 1 24.19 5.32 -4.54
CA MET A 1 25.43 6.04 -4.22
C MET A 1 25.20 7.52 -4.52
N ASP A 2 25.43 8.42 -3.57
CA ASP A 2 25.35 9.86 -3.82
C ASP A 2 26.44 10.22 -4.84
N GLN A 3 26.06 10.81 -5.98
CA GLN A 3 26.99 11.18 -7.07
C GLN A 3 28.20 12.00 -6.57
N ARG A 4 27.97 12.80 -5.53
CA ARG A 4 28.99 13.59 -4.83
C ARG A 4 30.04 12.73 -4.10
N GLU A 5 29.64 11.62 -3.48
CA GLU A 5 30.57 10.73 -2.77
C GLU A 5 31.47 9.98 -3.76
N LEU A 6 30.89 9.55 -4.89
CA LEU A 6 31.67 8.93 -5.97
C LEU A 6 32.74 9.89 -6.51
N GLN A 7 32.40 11.17 -6.71
CA GLN A 7 33.35 12.20 -7.12
C GLN A 7 34.47 12.42 -6.09
N ILE A 8 34.16 12.34 -4.79
CA ILE A 8 35.18 12.42 -3.73
C ILE A 8 36.12 11.21 -3.79
N GLU A 9 35.59 10.01 -3.95
CA GLU A 9 36.39 8.77 -4.05
C GLU A 9 37.31 8.80 -5.28
N GLN A 10 36.78 9.19 -6.45
CA GLN A 10 37.56 9.38 -7.68
C GLN A 10 38.67 10.43 -7.51
N ALA A 11 38.37 11.56 -6.86
CA ALA A 11 39.36 12.60 -6.60
C ALA A 11 40.47 12.11 -5.65
N ILE A 12 40.13 11.30 -4.64
CA ILE A 12 41.11 10.71 -3.73
C ILE A 12 41.98 9.67 -4.44
N GLU A 13 41.36 8.83 -5.28
CA GLU A 13 42.07 7.83 -6.08
C GLU A 13 43.05 8.50 -7.04
N ALA A 14 42.63 9.54 -7.76
CA ALA A 14 43.48 10.32 -8.66
C ALA A 14 44.67 11.00 -7.93
N ILE A 15 44.51 11.38 -6.65
CA ILE A 15 45.63 11.86 -5.81
C ILE A 15 46.57 10.70 -5.46
N ARG A 16 46.03 9.52 -5.12
CA ARG A 16 46.82 8.33 -4.75
C ARG A 16 47.60 7.74 -5.92
N THR A 17 46.99 7.68 -7.10
CA THR A 17 47.61 7.22 -8.36
C THR A 17 48.57 8.26 -8.97
N ARG A 18 48.66 9.46 -8.37
CA ARG A 18 49.46 10.61 -8.84
C ARG A 18 49.08 11.12 -10.23
N GLU A 19 47.89 10.77 -10.74
CA GLU A 19 47.31 11.43 -11.92
C GLU A 19 47.12 12.92 -11.67
N VAL A 20 46.80 13.28 -10.42
CA VAL A 20 46.72 14.65 -9.96
C VAL A 20 47.83 14.92 -8.93
N PRO A 21 48.71 15.91 -9.17
CA PRO A 21 49.95 16.06 -8.39
C PRO A 21 49.75 16.65 -6.99
N SER A 22 48.58 17.21 -6.68
CA SER A 22 48.32 17.83 -5.36
C SER A 22 46.83 17.92 -5.05
N ILE A 23 46.49 18.05 -3.76
CA ILE A 23 45.11 18.24 -3.30
C ILE A 23 44.49 19.51 -3.93
N ARG A 24 45.27 20.58 -4.11
CA ARG A 24 44.83 21.81 -4.79
C ARG A 24 44.52 21.59 -6.26
N ALA A 25 45.30 20.77 -6.96
CA ALA A 25 45.01 20.40 -8.33
C ALA A 25 43.73 19.55 -8.42
N ALA A 26 43.50 18.66 -7.44
CA ALA A 26 42.28 17.85 -7.38
C ALA A 26 41.04 18.69 -7.08
N GLN A 27 41.16 19.73 -6.24
CA GLN A 27 40.10 20.73 -6.05
C GLN A 27 39.72 21.39 -7.37
N ARG A 28 40.69 21.81 -8.20
CA ARG A 28 40.40 22.46 -9.48
C ARG A 28 39.80 21.51 -10.51
N ALA A 29 40.26 20.26 -10.54
CA ALA A 29 39.79 19.25 -11.50
C ALA A 29 38.37 18.73 -11.17
N TYR A 30 38.09 18.47 -9.89
CA TYR A 30 36.84 17.83 -9.45
C TYR A 30 35.86 18.78 -8.75
N GLY A 31 36.25 20.03 -8.47
CA GLY A 31 35.40 21.03 -7.82
C GLY A 31 35.13 20.77 -6.33
N ILE A 32 35.93 19.92 -5.67
CA ILE A 32 35.72 19.51 -4.28
C ILE A 32 36.63 20.32 -3.34
N PRO A 33 36.12 20.91 -2.24
CA PRO A 33 36.93 21.69 -1.30
C PRO A 33 38.14 20.92 -0.77
N GLU A 34 39.30 21.60 -0.72
CA GLU A 34 40.56 21.03 -0.22
C GLU A 34 40.42 20.45 1.20
N SER A 35 39.65 21.10 2.07
CA SER A 35 39.38 20.62 3.43
C SER A 35 38.71 19.25 3.47
N THR A 36 37.80 18.98 2.54
CA THR A 36 37.09 17.69 2.43
C THR A 36 38.04 16.61 1.95
N LEU A 37 38.84 16.87 0.91
CA LEU A 37 39.83 15.92 0.39
C LEU A 37 40.90 15.60 1.45
N ARG A 38 41.40 16.61 2.18
CA ARG A 38 42.37 16.44 3.26
C ARG A 38 41.80 15.62 4.42
N ALA A 39 40.56 15.88 4.85
CA ALA A 39 39.91 15.11 5.90
C ALA A 39 39.75 13.62 5.51
N ARG A 40 39.33 13.34 4.27
CA ARG A 40 39.18 11.97 3.77
C ARG A 40 40.52 11.24 3.63
N LEU A 41 41.58 11.92 3.18
CA LEU A 41 42.94 11.37 3.15
C LEU A 41 43.46 11.01 4.55
N ASN A 42 43.06 11.79 5.56
CA ASN A 42 43.37 11.55 6.97
C ASN A 42 42.46 10.49 7.64
N GLY A 43 41.64 9.76 6.87
CA GLY A 43 40.83 8.65 7.37
C GLY A 43 39.41 9.01 7.81
N SER A 44 38.94 10.25 7.59
CA SER A 44 37.53 10.57 7.79
C SER A 44 36.67 9.76 6.81
N THR A 45 35.59 9.15 7.33
CA THR A 45 34.62 8.42 6.52
C THR A 45 33.42 9.30 6.15
N ASN A 46 32.58 8.81 5.24
CA ASN A 46 31.32 9.48 4.93
C ASN A 46 30.46 9.53 6.20
N ARG A 47 29.80 10.67 6.43
CA ARG A 47 28.80 10.84 7.50
C ARG A 47 27.82 9.66 7.59
N ARG A 48 27.35 9.12 6.46
CA ARG A 48 26.45 7.95 6.45
C ARG A 48 27.10 6.69 7.04
N ALA A 49 28.36 6.45 6.73
CA ALA A 49 29.13 5.32 7.28
C ALA A 49 29.50 5.57 8.74
N ALA A 50 29.84 6.81 9.11
CA ALA A 50 30.15 7.18 10.48
C ALA A 50 28.97 6.93 11.44
N HIS A 51 27.74 7.25 11.02
CA HIS A 51 26.53 7.02 11.81
C HIS A 51 25.85 5.66 11.54
N GLU A 52 26.55 4.70 10.93
CA GLU A 52 25.98 3.37 10.65
C GLU A 52 25.63 2.63 11.95
N HIS A 53 26.45 2.79 13.00
CA HIS A 53 26.25 2.20 14.33
C HIS A 53 25.04 2.78 15.08
N GLU A 54 24.54 3.96 14.69
CA GLU A 54 23.35 4.59 15.29
C GLU A 54 22.04 4.07 14.67
N LYS A 55 22.12 3.24 13.63
CA LYS A 55 20.93 2.64 13.02
C LYS A 55 20.37 1.56 13.94
N ARG A 56 19.05 1.57 14.13
CA ARG A 56 18.32 0.57 14.94
C ARG A 56 18.32 -0.83 14.31
N LEU A 57 18.43 -0.90 12.99
CA LEU A 57 18.57 -2.16 12.26
C LEU A 57 20.02 -2.31 11.81
N ALA A 58 20.58 -3.50 12.05
CA ALA A 58 21.91 -3.84 11.56
C ALA A 58 21.89 -3.93 10.02
N LYS A 59 23.04 -3.72 9.37
CA LYS A 59 23.16 -3.79 7.91
C LYS A 59 22.61 -5.10 7.32
N ARG A 60 22.91 -6.25 7.94
CA ARG A 60 22.37 -7.56 7.53
C ARG A 60 20.83 -7.61 7.59
N GLN A 61 20.23 -6.94 8.57
CA GLN A 61 18.77 -6.91 8.74
C GLN A 61 18.12 -5.97 7.72
N GLU A 62 18.76 -4.84 7.42
CA GLU A 62 18.34 -3.97 6.31
C GLU A 62 18.43 -4.72 4.97
N GLU A 63 19.51 -5.47 4.73
CA GLU A 63 19.68 -6.30 3.52
C GLU A 63 18.60 -7.37 3.41
N PHE A 64 18.35 -8.12 4.49
CA PHE A 64 17.26 -9.10 4.54
C PHE A 64 15.90 -8.48 4.24
N LEU A 65 15.60 -7.29 4.80
CA LEU A 65 14.34 -6.62 4.56
C LEU A 65 14.20 -6.18 3.08
N VAL A 66 15.29 -5.72 2.47
CA VAL A 66 15.32 -5.42 1.02
C VAL A 66 15.06 -6.66 0.19
N ASP A 67 15.73 -7.77 0.49
CA ASP A 67 15.58 -9.01 -0.25
C ASP A 67 14.14 -9.55 -0.12
N TRP A 68 13.57 -9.50 1.09
CA TRP A 68 12.16 -9.81 1.32
C TRP A 68 11.22 -8.94 0.47
N ILE A 69 11.45 -7.62 0.37
CA ILE A 69 10.63 -6.73 -0.49
C ILE A 69 10.71 -7.17 -1.96
N LEU A 70 11.91 -7.52 -2.44
CA LEU A 70 12.12 -7.94 -3.83
C LEU A 70 11.45 -9.29 -4.10
N GLU A 71 11.50 -10.24 -3.17
CA GLU A 71 10.80 -11.52 -3.28
C GLU A 71 9.28 -11.34 -3.31
N GLN A 72 8.75 -10.46 -2.46
CA GLN A 72 7.32 -10.14 -2.47
C GLN A 72 6.89 -9.49 -3.80
N ASP A 73 7.73 -8.63 -4.39
CA ASP A 73 7.45 -8.09 -5.72
C ASP A 73 7.50 -9.16 -6.81
N ALA A 74 8.47 -10.07 -6.76
CA ALA A 74 8.60 -11.17 -7.71
C ALA A 74 7.38 -12.11 -7.67
N GLN A 75 6.74 -12.25 -6.51
CA GLN A 75 5.48 -12.98 -6.33
C GLN A 75 4.24 -12.19 -6.77
N GLY A 76 4.39 -10.93 -7.20
CA GLY A 76 3.28 -10.06 -7.59
C GLY A 76 2.56 -9.37 -6.42
N PHE A 77 3.12 -9.44 -5.20
CA PHE A 77 2.55 -8.85 -3.99
C PHE A 77 3.50 -7.81 -3.36
N PRO A 78 3.88 -6.75 -4.08
CA PRO A 78 4.80 -5.74 -3.56
C PRO A 78 4.26 -5.10 -2.27
N PRO A 79 5.05 -5.08 -1.18
CA PRO A 79 4.56 -4.62 0.11
C PRO A 79 4.33 -3.11 0.12
N THR A 80 3.32 -2.68 0.85
CA THR A 80 3.06 -1.25 1.11
C THR A 80 4.06 -0.68 2.12
N HIS A 81 4.13 0.65 2.24
CA HIS A 81 4.91 1.30 3.31
C HIS A 81 4.52 0.81 4.71
N ALA A 82 3.22 0.63 4.96
CA ALA A 82 2.71 0.13 6.23
C ALA A 82 3.19 -1.31 6.51
N ARG A 83 3.08 -2.19 5.51
CA ARG A 83 3.51 -3.59 5.63
C ARG A 83 5.02 -3.72 5.82
N THR A 84 5.79 -2.87 5.15
CA THR A 84 7.25 -2.82 5.32
C THR A 84 7.62 -2.36 6.72
N ARG A 85 6.94 -1.32 7.25
CA ARG A 85 7.14 -0.89 8.64
C ARG A 85 6.77 -1.99 9.63
N GLU A 86 5.69 -2.72 9.39
CA GLU A 86 5.28 -3.87 10.20
C GLU A 86 6.38 -4.95 10.23
N MET A 87 6.93 -5.32 9.06
CA MET A 87 8.01 -6.30 8.98
C MET A 87 9.28 -5.81 9.70
N ALA A 88 9.67 -4.55 9.50
CA ALA A 88 10.81 -3.96 10.18
C ALA A 88 10.62 -3.93 11.72
N THR A 89 9.43 -3.59 12.20
CA THR A 89 9.09 -3.64 13.64
C THR A 89 9.16 -5.06 14.18
N ARG A 90 8.75 -6.08 13.41
CA ARG A 90 8.88 -7.49 13.82
C ARG A 90 10.35 -7.89 14.01
N ILE A 91 11.22 -7.50 13.08
CA ILE A 91 12.67 -7.75 13.18
C ILE A 91 13.24 -7.08 14.44
N LEU A 92 12.84 -5.85 14.74
CA LEU A 92 13.28 -5.13 15.94
C LEU A 92 12.83 -5.81 17.23
N ARG A 93 11.57 -6.27 17.29
CA ARG A 93 11.06 -7.01 18.45
C ARG A 93 11.84 -8.30 18.70
N MET A 94 12.26 -8.99 17.64
CA MET A 94 13.13 -10.17 17.77
C MET A 94 14.52 -9.84 18.33
N ASN A 95 15.01 -8.61 18.13
CA ASN A 95 16.25 -8.12 18.73
C ASN A 95 16.08 -7.61 20.18
N GLY A 96 14.86 -7.66 20.74
CA GLY A 96 14.54 -7.10 22.06
C GLY A 96 14.19 -5.61 22.06
N ASP A 97 14.11 -4.96 20.90
CA ASP A 97 13.69 -3.56 20.77
C ASP A 97 12.18 -3.48 20.54
N THR A 98 11.45 -2.92 21.52
CA THR A 98 9.99 -2.81 21.48
C THR A 98 9.51 -1.42 21.05
N GLU A 99 10.43 -0.46 20.85
CA GLU A 99 10.04 0.89 20.46
C GLU A 99 9.49 0.93 19.03
N GLU A 100 8.50 1.78 18.79
CA GLU A 100 7.96 1.95 17.45
C GLU A 100 8.95 2.64 16.52
N LEU A 101 9.00 2.20 15.26
CA LEU A 101 9.74 2.88 14.20
C LEU A 101 9.08 4.23 13.90
N GLY A 102 9.83 5.31 13.71
CA GLY A 102 9.26 6.62 13.36
C GLY A 102 8.53 6.65 11.99
N HIS A 103 7.60 7.59 11.81
CA HIS A 103 6.78 7.67 10.59
C HIS A 103 7.58 7.88 9.29
N LYS A 104 8.70 8.62 9.36
CA LYS A 104 9.61 8.88 8.21
C LYS A 104 10.63 7.77 7.96
N TRP A 105 10.65 6.73 8.79
CA TRP A 105 11.67 5.68 8.73
C TRP A 105 11.65 4.96 7.38
N VAL A 106 10.46 4.58 6.88
CA VAL A 106 10.32 3.86 5.61
C VAL A 106 10.82 4.70 4.43
N THR A 107 10.47 5.98 4.38
CA THR A 107 10.96 6.90 3.33
C THR A 107 12.49 7.02 3.36
N LYS A 108 13.08 7.10 4.56
CA LYS A 108 14.53 7.12 4.75
C LYS A 108 15.17 5.80 4.32
N PHE A 109 14.58 4.67 4.70
CA PHE A 109 15.02 3.33 4.33
C PHE A 109 15.05 3.14 2.81
N ILE A 110 14.01 3.54 2.08
CA ILE A 110 13.98 3.48 0.61
C ILE A 110 15.07 4.37 0.01
N ARG A 111 15.21 5.61 0.50
CA ARG A 111 16.24 6.53 0.01
C ARG A 111 17.66 5.99 0.23
N ASP A 112 17.87 5.32 1.35
CA ASP A 112 19.18 4.79 1.71
C ASP A 112 19.48 3.46 0.98
N ASN A 113 18.46 2.78 0.41
CA ASN A 113 18.58 1.51 -0.33
C ASN A 113 18.18 1.65 -1.81
N PRO A 114 19.12 1.94 -2.73
CA PRO A 114 18.82 2.22 -4.14
C PRO A 114 18.31 1.02 -4.94
N ARG A 115 18.31 -0.20 -4.38
CA ARG A 115 17.72 -1.40 -4.99
C ARG A 115 16.20 -1.32 -5.06
N ILE A 116 15.59 -0.58 -4.13
CA ILE A 116 14.14 -0.43 -4.02
C ILE A 116 13.72 1.01 -4.27
N ALA A 117 12.55 1.18 -4.88
CA ALA A 117 11.91 2.43 -5.15
C ALA A 117 10.46 2.37 -4.70
N SER A 118 9.88 3.55 -4.45
CA SER A 118 8.47 3.64 -4.13
C SER A 118 7.67 3.90 -5.39
N VAL A 119 6.71 3.02 -5.69
CA VAL A 119 5.86 3.09 -6.88
C VAL A 119 4.41 3.15 -6.44
N ILE A 120 3.57 3.85 -7.20
CA ILE A 120 2.12 3.83 -6.98
C ILE A 120 1.58 2.53 -7.59
N GLY A 121 1.11 1.63 -6.73
CA GLY A 121 0.47 0.38 -7.15
C GLY A 121 -0.93 0.68 -7.69
N ARG A 122 -1.27 0.06 -8.81
CA ARG A 122 -2.66 0.01 -9.28
C ARG A 122 -3.30 -1.22 -8.65
N PRO A 123 -4.36 -1.07 -7.83
CA PRO A 123 -5.05 -2.21 -7.29
C PRO A 123 -5.62 -3.04 -8.44
N ILE A 124 -5.38 -4.35 -8.41
CA ILE A 124 -6.10 -5.29 -9.25
C ILE A 124 -7.50 -5.46 -8.63
N GLU A 125 -8.54 -5.40 -9.46
CA GLU A 125 -9.91 -5.60 -8.99
C GLU A 125 -10.05 -6.99 -8.34
N ALA A 126 -10.60 -7.03 -7.12
CA ALA A 126 -10.76 -8.28 -6.38
C ALA A 126 -11.58 -9.34 -7.15
N ALA A 127 -12.54 -8.90 -7.97
CA ALA A 127 -13.30 -9.77 -8.86
C ALA A 127 -12.39 -10.50 -9.88
N ARG A 128 -11.32 -9.85 -10.36
CA ARG A 128 -10.35 -10.48 -11.26
C ARG A 128 -9.53 -11.53 -10.52
N LEU A 129 -9.09 -11.24 -9.29
CA LEU A 129 -8.37 -12.22 -8.48
C LEU A 129 -9.21 -13.46 -8.19
N ASN A 130 -10.48 -13.25 -7.80
CA ASN A 130 -11.38 -14.36 -7.45
C ASN A 130 -11.86 -15.16 -8.66
N GLY A 131 -11.98 -14.53 -9.83
CA GLY A 131 -12.40 -15.20 -11.07
C GLY A 131 -11.27 -15.92 -11.83
N THR A 132 -10.02 -15.78 -11.37
CA THR A 132 -8.86 -16.34 -12.06
C THR A 132 -8.45 -17.65 -11.40
N HIS A 133 -9.01 -18.76 -11.89
CA HIS A 133 -8.59 -20.11 -11.47
C HIS A 133 -7.40 -20.59 -12.34
N PRO A 134 -6.39 -21.27 -11.78
CA PRO A 134 -5.25 -21.77 -12.54
C PRO A 134 -5.67 -22.63 -13.74
N ASP A 135 -6.67 -23.48 -13.55
CA ASP A 135 -7.19 -24.37 -14.60
C ASP A 135 -7.82 -23.57 -15.74
N ALA A 136 -8.59 -22.52 -15.42
CA ALA A 136 -9.20 -21.65 -16.42
C ALA A 136 -8.15 -20.86 -17.23
N ILE A 137 -7.07 -20.41 -16.57
CA ILE A 137 -5.94 -19.78 -17.26
C ILE A 137 -5.27 -20.79 -18.21
N GLN A 138 -5.01 -22.00 -17.73
CA GLN A 138 -4.34 -23.04 -18.50
C GLN A 138 -5.17 -23.45 -19.72
N GLU A 139 -6.47 -23.68 -19.56
CA GLU A 139 -7.39 -24.00 -20.64
C GLU A 139 -7.43 -22.89 -21.70
N PHE A 140 -7.51 -21.62 -21.26
CA PHE A 140 -7.50 -20.48 -22.16
C PHE A 140 -6.21 -20.42 -23.00
N TYR A 141 -5.04 -20.49 -22.37
CA TYR A 141 -3.77 -20.40 -23.11
C TYR A 141 -3.52 -21.61 -24.00
N THR A 142 -3.94 -22.81 -23.57
CA THR A 142 -3.87 -24.02 -24.40
C THR A 142 -4.71 -23.86 -25.68
N LEU A 143 -5.97 -23.43 -25.54
CA LEU A 143 -6.84 -23.17 -26.67
C LEU A 143 -6.32 -22.05 -27.57
N TYR A 144 -5.79 -20.97 -26.96
CA TYR A 144 -5.23 -19.84 -27.68
C TYR A 144 -4.01 -20.24 -28.53
N GLU A 145 -3.06 -20.99 -27.95
CA GLU A 145 -1.90 -21.50 -28.67
C GLU A 145 -2.30 -22.47 -29.80
N ASP A 146 -3.29 -23.33 -29.57
CA ASP A 146 -3.81 -24.24 -30.59
C ASP A 146 -4.41 -23.49 -31.78
N ILE A 147 -5.17 -22.42 -31.54
CA ILE A 147 -5.73 -21.56 -32.59
C ILE A 147 -4.60 -20.85 -33.35
N LEU A 148 -3.62 -20.28 -32.65
CA LEU A 148 -2.47 -19.64 -33.31
C LEU A 148 -1.73 -20.62 -34.24
N ARG A 149 -1.50 -21.86 -33.77
CA ARG A 149 -0.83 -22.90 -34.56
C ARG A 149 -1.69 -23.36 -35.74
N ARG A 150 -2.98 -23.62 -35.53
CA ARG A 150 -3.90 -24.12 -36.56
C ARG A 150 -4.08 -23.14 -37.72
N TYR A 151 -4.14 -21.85 -37.43
CA TYR A 151 -4.39 -20.81 -38.44
C TYR A 151 -3.13 -20.04 -38.84
N HIS A 152 -1.95 -20.45 -38.37
CA HIS A 152 -0.66 -19.81 -38.65
C HIS A 152 -0.68 -18.28 -38.45
N ILE A 153 -1.36 -17.83 -37.38
CA ILE A 153 -1.50 -16.42 -37.07
C ILE A 153 -0.17 -15.90 -36.55
N GLN A 154 0.44 -14.96 -37.27
CA GLN A 154 1.69 -14.32 -36.84
C GLN A 154 1.43 -13.44 -35.62
N PRO A 155 2.35 -13.39 -34.62
CA PRO A 155 2.19 -12.53 -33.43
C PRO A 155 1.98 -11.05 -33.78
N ALA A 156 2.54 -10.58 -34.90
CA ALA A 156 2.36 -9.22 -35.40
C ALA A 156 0.91 -8.89 -35.84
N ASN A 157 0.08 -9.92 -36.07
CA ASN A 157 -1.31 -9.79 -36.50
C ASN A 157 -2.30 -10.02 -35.34
N THR A 158 -1.82 -10.12 -34.10
CA THR A 158 -2.66 -10.22 -32.91
C THR A 158 -2.89 -8.82 -32.34
N TRP A 159 -4.14 -8.39 -32.34
CA TRP A 159 -4.55 -7.08 -31.82
C TRP A 159 -5.41 -7.28 -30.58
N ASN A 160 -5.10 -6.56 -29.50
CA ASN A 160 -5.99 -6.51 -28.34
C ASN A 160 -7.19 -5.62 -28.68
N MET A 161 -8.40 -6.14 -28.50
CA MET A 161 -9.64 -5.40 -28.64
C MET A 161 -10.33 -5.42 -27.28
N ASP A 162 -10.09 -4.38 -26.48
CA ASP A 162 -10.76 -4.17 -25.20
C ASP A 162 -11.53 -2.85 -25.19
N GLU A 163 -12.62 -2.81 -24.45
CA GLU A 163 -13.27 -1.55 -24.10
C GLU A 163 -12.45 -0.89 -22.98
N HIS A 164 -11.84 0.24 -23.30
CA HIS A 164 -11.25 1.10 -22.28
C HIS A 164 -12.36 1.79 -21.49
N GLY A 165 -12.73 1.19 -20.36
CA GLY A 165 -13.61 1.83 -19.38
C GLY A 165 -12.97 3.10 -18.82
N ILE A 166 -13.61 4.26 -19.02
CA ILE A 166 -13.26 5.48 -18.29
C ILE A 166 -13.77 5.30 -16.85
N ALA A 167 -12.91 4.79 -15.96
CA ALA A 167 -13.25 4.61 -14.56
C ALA A 167 -13.31 5.97 -13.83
N LEU A 168 -14.49 6.59 -13.81
CA LEU A 168 -14.78 7.70 -12.92
C LEU A 168 -14.88 7.17 -11.47
N GLY A 169 -13.81 7.39 -10.68
CA GLY A 169 -13.76 6.97 -9.27
C GLY A 169 -12.89 5.74 -8.99
N ALA A 170 -11.69 5.68 -9.56
CA ALA A 170 -10.76 4.57 -9.37
C ALA A 170 -10.47 4.24 -7.89
N LEU A 171 -10.35 2.94 -7.61
CA LEU A 171 -9.91 2.35 -6.34
C LEU A 171 -8.60 3.01 -5.85
N ASN A 172 -8.51 3.20 -4.54
CA ASN A 172 -7.43 3.92 -3.86
C ASN A 172 -6.06 3.36 -4.26
N SER A 173 -5.30 4.10 -5.05
CA SER A 173 -3.92 3.76 -5.40
C SER A 173 -3.05 3.85 -4.15
N SER A 174 -2.34 2.79 -3.80
CA SER A 174 -1.48 2.75 -2.62
C SER A 174 -0.02 2.79 -3.01
N GLN A 175 0.80 3.36 -2.12
CA GLN A 175 2.24 3.44 -2.33
C GLN A 175 2.90 2.11 -1.92
N ILE A 176 3.43 1.40 -2.90
CA ILE A 176 4.11 0.11 -2.77
C ILE A 176 5.62 0.28 -2.94
N GLN A 177 6.35 -0.73 -2.51
CA GLN A 177 7.80 -0.83 -2.69
C GLN A 177 8.13 -1.86 -3.77
N ALA A 178 9.06 -1.49 -4.64
CA ALA A 178 9.32 -2.16 -5.89
C ALA A 178 10.81 -2.09 -6.23
N PRO A 179 11.35 -2.95 -7.11
CA PRO A 179 12.65 -2.75 -7.72
C PRO A 179 12.73 -1.40 -8.44
N THR A 180 13.90 -0.74 -8.35
CA THR A 180 14.14 0.55 -9.03
C THR A 180 14.03 0.46 -10.55
N GLN A 181 14.39 -0.68 -11.13
CA GLN A 181 14.23 -0.97 -12.56
C GLN A 181 13.16 -2.04 -12.72
N ARG A 182 11.96 -1.66 -13.15
CA ARG A 182 10.90 -2.59 -13.56
C ARG A 182 10.80 -2.63 -15.07
N SER A 183 10.72 -3.83 -15.64
CA SER A 183 10.23 -4.01 -17.00
C SER A 183 8.80 -3.49 -17.08
N ILE A 184 8.55 -2.53 -17.97
CA ILE A 184 7.19 -2.07 -18.24
C ILE A 184 6.47 -3.22 -18.94
N THR A 185 5.39 -3.71 -18.32
CA THR A 185 4.56 -4.78 -18.89
C THR A 185 3.12 -4.27 -19.06
N PRO A 186 2.56 -4.32 -20.28
CA PRO A 186 3.19 -4.79 -21.53
C PRO A 186 4.32 -3.84 -21.98
N PRO A 187 5.35 -4.36 -22.68
CA PRO A 187 6.40 -3.53 -23.24
C PRO A 187 5.78 -2.44 -24.11
N LEU A 188 6.30 -1.21 -24.00
CA LEU A 188 5.86 -0.12 -24.86
C LEU A 188 6.04 -0.57 -26.31
N LEU A 189 4.93 -0.74 -27.02
CA LEU A 189 4.97 -1.08 -28.43
C LEU A 189 5.82 -0.04 -29.17
N PRO A 190 6.69 -0.44 -30.12
CA PRO A 190 7.42 0.51 -30.93
C PRO A 190 6.39 1.45 -31.56
N GLN A 191 6.49 2.75 -31.25
CA GLN A 191 5.54 3.72 -31.75
C GLN A 191 5.64 3.76 -33.26
N ASN A 192 4.69 3.11 -33.93
CA ASN A 192 4.55 3.21 -35.36
C ASN A 192 3.96 4.59 -35.64
N ASN A 193 4.83 5.60 -35.77
CA ASN A 193 4.47 7.01 -35.96
C ASN A 193 3.59 7.27 -37.20
N LEU A 194 3.38 6.25 -38.03
CA LEU A 194 2.51 6.28 -39.21
C LEU A 194 1.01 6.29 -38.88
N PHE A 195 0.58 5.64 -37.80
CA PHE A 195 -0.84 5.51 -37.45
C PHE A 195 -1.06 5.77 -35.96
N THR A 196 -1.17 7.03 -35.59
CA THR A 196 -1.54 7.43 -34.21
C THR A 196 -2.99 7.93 -34.17
N THR A 197 -3.73 7.58 -33.11
CA THR A 197 -5.15 7.93 -32.95
C THR A 197 -5.34 9.43 -33.08
N PRO A 198 -6.11 9.92 -34.07
CA PRO A 198 -6.26 11.34 -34.27
C PRO A 198 -7.04 12.03 -33.15
N LYS A 199 -6.41 13.01 -32.53
CA LYS A 199 -7.01 13.82 -31.46
C LYS A 199 -7.78 15.03 -31.98
N GLY A 200 -7.72 15.31 -33.28
CA GLY A 200 -8.36 16.45 -33.93
C GLY A 200 -8.06 16.51 -35.42
N SER A 201 -8.73 17.40 -36.15
CA SER A 201 -8.60 17.55 -37.61
C SER A 201 -7.16 17.76 -38.09
N ARG A 202 -6.36 18.53 -37.33
CA ARG A 202 -4.94 18.80 -37.63
C ARG A 202 -4.11 17.52 -37.71
N HIS A 203 -4.38 16.54 -36.85
CA HIS A 203 -3.62 15.30 -36.81
C HIS A 203 -3.94 14.41 -38.03
N ILE A 204 -5.23 14.37 -38.41
CA ILE A 204 -5.67 13.69 -39.63
C ILE A 204 -5.02 14.35 -40.85
N TYR A 205 -4.98 15.68 -40.90
CA TYR A 205 -4.34 16.40 -42.00
C TYR A 205 -2.83 16.08 -42.12
N GLN A 206 -2.10 16.04 -41.00
CA GLN A 206 -0.67 15.70 -40.97
C GLN A 206 -0.39 14.26 -41.43
N GLN A 207 -1.23 13.31 -41.03
CA GLN A 207 -1.12 11.92 -41.49
C GLN A 207 -1.49 11.78 -42.97
N ALA A 208 -2.61 12.38 -43.40
CA ALA A 208 -3.08 12.36 -44.77
C ALA A 208 -2.07 12.96 -45.75
N THR A 209 -1.43 14.07 -45.37
CA THR A 209 -0.36 14.70 -46.17
C THR A 209 0.89 13.83 -46.29
N SER A 210 1.20 13.04 -45.27
CA SER A 210 2.30 12.07 -45.31
C SER A 210 1.99 10.89 -46.25
N ILE A 211 0.74 10.41 -46.25
CA ILE A 211 0.26 9.35 -47.17
C ILE A 211 0.20 9.86 -48.62
N ARG A 212 -0.16 11.13 -48.84
CA ARG A 212 -0.18 11.74 -50.18
C ARG A 212 1.19 11.80 -50.84
N LYS A 213 2.27 11.88 -50.03
CA LYS A 213 3.65 11.83 -50.54
C LYS A 213 4.07 10.44 -50.99
N SER A 214 3.47 9.38 -50.43
CA SER A 214 3.80 7.99 -50.74
C SER A 214 2.86 7.32 -51.74
N SER A 215 1.62 7.82 -51.90
CA SER A 215 0.61 7.24 -52.77
C SER A 215 -0.06 8.27 -53.67
N SER A 216 0.06 8.07 -54.99
CA SER A 216 -0.68 8.80 -55.99
C SER A 216 -2.08 8.20 -56.09
N GLN A 217 -3.11 9.02 -55.87
CA GLN A 217 -4.54 8.78 -56.13
C GLN A 217 -5.39 8.27 -54.95
N ASN A 218 -6.18 9.19 -54.37
CA ASN A 218 -7.62 9.01 -54.11
C ASN A 218 -8.24 10.28 -53.48
N LYS A 219 -8.76 11.20 -54.30
CA LYS A 219 -9.39 12.45 -53.83
C LYS A 219 -10.58 12.20 -52.89
N ALA A 220 -11.34 11.14 -53.13
CA ALA A 220 -12.48 10.75 -52.30
C ALA A 220 -12.07 10.37 -50.87
N LEU A 221 -10.95 9.66 -50.71
CA LEU A 221 -10.40 9.27 -49.41
C LEU A 221 -10.01 10.51 -48.59
N PHE A 222 -9.36 11.50 -49.22
CA PHE A 222 -9.00 12.75 -48.53
C PHE A 222 -10.21 13.59 -48.13
N HIS A 223 -11.28 13.58 -48.94
CA HIS A 223 -12.53 14.24 -48.58
C HIS A 223 -13.20 13.57 -47.38
N ALA A 224 -13.23 12.23 -47.34
CA ALA A 224 -13.74 11.47 -46.22
C ALA A 224 -12.92 11.73 -44.94
N LEU A 225 -11.59 11.74 -45.01
CA LEU A 225 -10.71 12.07 -43.89
C LEU A 225 -10.91 13.50 -43.38
N HIS A 226 -11.13 14.47 -44.27
CA HIS A 226 -11.44 15.83 -43.87
C HIS A 226 -12.77 15.91 -43.10
N LYS A 227 -13.82 15.24 -43.58
CA LYS A 227 -15.10 15.17 -42.87
C LYS A 227 -14.97 14.47 -41.51
N ALA A 228 -14.16 13.41 -41.43
CA ALA A 228 -13.84 12.76 -40.16
C ALA A 228 -13.14 13.72 -39.19
N GLY A 229 -12.21 14.55 -39.67
CA GLY A 229 -11.57 15.60 -38.86
C GLY A 229 -12.54 16.63 -38.31
N GLN A 230 -13.47 17.12 -39.12
CA GLN A 230 -14.51 18.05 -38.68
C GLN A 230 -15.44 17.43 -37.63
N ALA A 231 -15.80 16.16 -37.81
CA ALA A 231 -16.62 15.43 -36.84
C ALA A 231 -15.91 15.28 -35.48
N ILE A 232 -14.61 14.96 -35.49
CA ILE A 232 -13.81 14.86 -34.26
C ILE A 232 -13.72 16.22 -33.56
N ASP A 233 -13.49 17.32 -34.28
CA ASP A 233 -13.42 18.65 -33.69
C ASP A 233 -14.77 19.06 -33.04
N LEU A 234 -15.89 18.71 -33.68
CA LEU A 234 -17.22 18.93 -33.13
C LEU A 234 -17.45 18.11 -31.86
N LEU A 235 -17.08 16.83 -31.85
CA LEU A 235 -17.18 15.97 -30.68
C LEU A 235 -16.27 16.44 -29.54
N ASN A 236 -15.07 16.93 -29.87
CA ASN A 236 -14.16 17.53 -28.89
C ASN A 236 -14.75 18.80 -28.28
N ALA A 237 -15.38 19.67 -29.08
CA ALA A 237 -16.04 20.86 -28.58
C ALA A 237 -17.21 20.51 -27.64
N GLN A 238 -18.02 19.52 -28.00
CA GLN A 238 -19.07 18.98 -27.13
C GLN A 238 -18.50 18.42 -25.84
N LYS A 239 -17.43 17.62 -25.93
CA LYS A 239 -16.73 17.04 -24.77
C LYS A 239 -16.25 18.15 -23.82
N VAL A 240 -15.58 19.17 -24.32
CA VAL A 240 -15.12 20.31 -23.49
C VAL A 240 -16.29 21.01 -22.80
N ALA A 241 -17.41 21.22 -23.50
CA ALA A 241 -18.60 21.81 -22.89
C ALA A 241 -19.17 20.92 -21.77
N THR A 242 -19.24 19.61 -21.98
CA THR A 242 -19.70 18.66 -20.95
C THR A 242 -18.74 18.57 -19.76
N GLU A 243 -17.42 18.64 -19.98
CA GLU A 243 -16.42 18.64 -18.92
C GLU A 243 -16.50 19.93 -18.08
N ALA A 244 -16.74 21.08 -18.71
CA ALA A 244 -16.97 22.34 -18.00
C ALA A 244 -18.23 22.28 -17.14
N HIS A 245 -19.32 21.69 -17.65
CA HIS A 245 -20.54 21.49 -16.89
C HIS A 245 -20.33 20.55 -15.69
N ASN A 246 -19.61 19.44 -15.89
CA ASN A 246 -19.26 18.52 -14.81
C ASN A 246 -18.38 19.20 -13.74
N ALA A 247 -17.43 20.04 -14.15
CA ALA A 247 -16.61 20.82 -13.23
C ALA A 247 -17.46 21.81 -12.42
N GLN A 248 -18.44 22.46 -13.06
CA GLN A 248 -19.39 23.34 -12.38
C GLN A 248 -20.25 22.60 -11.36
N LEU A 249 -20.83 21.45 -11.73
CA LEU A 249 -21.60 20.61 -10.81
C LEU A 249 -20.75 20.14 -9.63
N LYS A 250 -19.49 19.77 -9.89
CA LYS A 250 -18.56 19.38 -8.82
C LYS A 250 -18.27 20.55 -7.88
N ALA A 251 -18.05 21.75 -8.40
CA ALA A 251 -17.87 22.95 -7.58
C ALA A 251 -19.13 23.28 -6.75
N GLN A 252 -20.33 23.05 -7.30
CA GLN A 252 -21.59 23.19 -6.55
C GLN A 252 -21.69 22.16 -5.43
N ILE A 253 -21.37 20.90 -5.70
CA ILE A 253 -21.30 19.84 -4.68
C ILE A 253 -20.29 20.22 -3.60
N ASP A 254 -19.09 20.66 -3.98
CA ASP A 254 -18.04 21.05 -3.03
C ASP A 254 -18.47 22.24 -2.16
N ALA A 255 -19.10 23.26 -2.75
CA ALA A 255 -19.65 24.41 -2.02
C ALA A 255 -20.77 24.02 -1.05
N LEU A 256 -21.59 23.03 -1.39
CA LEU A 256 -22.64 22.50 -0.51
C LEU A 256 -22.09 21.52 0.55
N SER A 257 -20.98 20.84 0.22
CA SER A 257 -20.26 19.84 1.02
C SER A 257 -19.45 20.47 2.15
N THR A 258 -19.12 21.76 2.09
CA THR A 258 -18.50 22.49 3.22
C THR A 258 -19.48 22.74 4.37
N LYS A 259 -20.17 21.71 4.85
CA LYS A 259 -20.63 21.66 6.23
C LYS A 259 -19.46 21.17 7.06
N ARG A 260 -18.88 22.05 7.89
CA ARG A 260 -18.08 21.64 9.07
C ARG A 260 -18.73 20.38 9.65
N ARG A 261 -17.98 19.29 9.82
CA ARG A 261 -18.45 18.12 10.56
C ARG A 261 -18.99 18.61 11.89
N ARG A 262 -20.31 18.68 12.06
CA ARG A 262 -20.89 18.87 13.39
C ARG A 262 -20.60 17.58 14.14
N ARG A 263 -19.97 17.70 15.31
CA ARG A 263 -19.79 16.56 16.22
C ARG A 263 -21.20 16.04 16.52
N VAL A 264 -21.50 14.85 16.01
CA VAL A 264 -22.75 14.17 16.36
C VAL A 264 -22.67 13.90 17.86
N PRO A 265 -23.63 14.35 18.67
CA PRO A 265 -23.74 13.94 20.06
C PRO A 265 -23.91 12.41 20.05
N VAL A 266 -22.89 11.69 20.50
CA VAL A 266 -22.95 10.23 20.59
C VAL A 266 -23.77 9.91 21.83
N ASP A 267 -24.86 9.19 21.66
CA ASP A 267 -25.68 8.69 22.77
C ASP A 267 -24.80 7.77 23.65
N PRO A 268 -24.64 8.03 24.96
CA PRO A 268 -23.81 7.20 25.84
C PRO A 268 -24.18 5.71 25.84
N ASN A 269 -25.39 5.34 25.42
CA ASN A 269 -25.80 3.93 25.26
C ASN A 269 -25.25 3.24 24.00
N THR A 270 -24.55 3.96 23.12
CA THR A 270 -23.90 3.41 21.92
C THR A 270 -22.39 3.23 22.08
N GLN A 271 -21.81 3.63 23.22
CA GLN A 271 -20.42 3.31 23.55
C GLN A 271 -20.34 1.87 24.06
N PHE A 272 -19.56 1.03 23.40
CA PHE A 272 -19.22 -0.29 23.90
C PHE A 272 -18.59 -0.16 25.30
N ALA A 273 -19.08 -0.95 26.26
CA ALA A 273 -18.56 -0.95 27.62
C ALA A 273 -17.04 -1.18 27.61
N HIS A 274 -16.30 -0.29 28.29
CA HIS A 274 -14.85 -0.40 28.38
C HIS A 274 -14.49 -1.63 29.22
N ILE A 275 -13.43 -2.35 28.84
CA ILE A 275 -13.11 -3.62 29.50
C ILE A 275 -12.92 -3.48 31.02
N GLU A 276 -12.40 -2.33 31.46
CA GLU A 276 -12.22 -1.99 32.89
C GLU A 276 -13.55 -1.84 33.62
N SER A 277 -14.58 -1.25 33.01
CA SER A 277 -15.89 -1.12 33.64
C SER A 277 -16.62 -2.46 33.73
N ILE A 278 -16.38 -3.36 32.77
CA ILE A 278 -16.89 -4.74 32.81
C ILE A 278 -16.23 -5.53 33.96
N MET A 279 -14.91 -5.39 34.12
CA MET A 279 -14.19 -6.05 35.23
C MET A 279 -14.66 -5.53 36.59
N ALA A 280 -14.76 -4.21 36.76
CA ALA A 280 -15.22 -3.61 38.02
C ALA A 280 -16.66 -4.00 38.37
N ALA A 281 -17.55 -4.10 37.38
CA ALA A 281 -18.92 -4.57 37.60
C ALA A 281 -18.96 -6.04 38.05
N LYS A 282 -18.09 -6.88 37.48
CA LYS A 282 -17.99 -8.29 37.84
C LYS A 282 -17.44 -8.49 39.25
N GLU A 283 -16.42 -7.73 39.63
CA GLU A 283 -15.87 -7.72 40.99
C GLU A 283 -16.90 -7.22 42.01
N ALA A 284 -17.65 -6.16 41.68
CA ALA A 284 -18.73 -5.67 42.54
C ALA A 284 -19.85 -6.71 42.73
N GLN A 285 -20.22 -7.43 41.68
CA GLN A 285 -21.22 -8.49 41.77
C GLN A 285 -20.74 -9.65 42.67
N GLN A 286 -19.48 -10.06 42.55
CA GLN A 286 -18.88 -11.09 43.40
C GLN A 286 -18.89 -10.68 44.87
N LEU A 287 -18.55 -9.43 45.19
CA LEU A 287 -18.62 -8.92 46.57
C LEU A 287 -20.05 -8.93 47.12
N MET A 288 -21.06 -8.61 46.31
CA MET A 288 -22.46 -8.68 46.75
C MET A 288 -22.90 -10.12 47.02
N GLU A 289 -22.53 -11.05 46.15
CA GLU A 289 -22.80 -12.49 46.35
C GLU A 289 -22.12 -13.04 47.61
N GLU A 290 -20.89 -12.61 47.91
CA GLU A 290 -20.19 -12.98 49.15
C GLU A 290 -20.88 -12.44 50.40
N ILE A 291 -21.35 -11.18 50.37
CA ILE A 291 -22.09 -10.57 51.47
C ILE A 291 -23.42 -11.30 51.70
N GLU A 292 -24.11 -11.69 50.63
CA GLU A 292 -25.39 -12.39 50.73
C GLU A 292 -25.20 -13.83 51.21
N ALA A 293 -24.18 -14.54 50.71
CA ALA A 293 -23.78 -15.85 51.21
C ALA A 293 -23.40 -15.83 52.70
N ALA A 294 -22.74 -14.76 53.18
CA ALA A 294 -22.44 -14.59 54.60
C ALA A 294 -23.68 -14.35 55.48
N ARG A 295 -24.79 -13.85 54.90
CA ARG A 295 -26.07 -13.69 55.60
C ARG A 295 -26.92 -14.95 55.61
N GLN A 296 -26.71 -15.87 54.66
CA GLN A 296 -27.43 -17.14 54.55
C GLN A 296 -27.50 -17.96 55.86
N PRO A 297 -26.43 -18.18 56.64
CA PRO A 297 -26.52 -18.95 57.88
C PRO A 297 -27.41 -18.29 58.95
N VAL A 298 -27.53 -16.96 58.95
CA VAL A 298 -28.43 -16.24 59.87
C VAL A 298 -29.89 -16.49 59.48
N TYR A 299 -30.19 -16.44 58.17
CA TYR A 299 -31.52 -16.77 57.67
C TYR A 299 -31.91 -18.23 57.96
N ASP A 300 -30.98 -19.17 57.79
CA ASP A 300 -31.21 -20.59 58.08
C ASP A 300 -31.42 -20.84 59.59
N ALA A 301 -30.69 -20.13 60.45
CA ALA A 301 -30.87 -20.18 61.91
C ALA A 301 -32.23 -19.61 62.36
N GLU A 302 -32.68 -18.51 61.77
CA GLU A 302 -34.01 -17.96 62.04
C GLU A 302 -35.13 -18.88 61.55
N ALA A 303 -34.97 -19.50 60.38
CA ALA A 303 -35.92 -20.44 59.82
C ALA A 303 -36.04 -21.71 60.69
N THR A 304 -34.92 -22.27 61.15
CA THR A 304 -34.90 -23.41 62.08
C THR A 304 -35.51 -23.07 63.44
N SER A 305 -35.23 -21.88 63.98
CA SER A 305 -35.85 -21.38 65.21
C SER A 305 -37.38 -21.25 65.09
N LYS A 306 -37.87 -20.63 64.01
CA LYS A 306 -39.32 -20.54 63.74
C LYS A 306 -39.97 -21.91 63.55
N ALA A 307 -39.28 -22.86 62.89
CA ALA A 307 -39.77 -24.23 62.75
C ALA A 307 -39.87 -24.94 64.11
N LEU A 308 -38.86 -24.78 64.98
CA LEU A 308 -38.85 -25.28 66.36
C LEU A 308 -39.98 -24.70 67.21
N GLN A 309 -40.26 -23.40 67.08
CA GLN A 309 -41.36 -22.74 67.79
C GLN A 309 -42.75 -23.24 67.35
N LYS A 310 -42.88 -23.67 66.09
CA LYS A 310 -44.13 -24.17 65.53
C LYS A 310 -44.35 -25.67 65.81
N ALA A 311 -43.31 -26.40 66.18
CA ALA A 311 -43.40 -27.80 66.59
C ALA A 311 -44.09 -27.89 67.97
N SER A 312 -45.08 -28.80 68.10
CA SER A 312 -45.78 -29.00 69.36
C SER A 312 -44.92 -29.80 70.33
N PHE A 313 -45.11 -29.58 71.64
CA PHE A 313 -44.32 -30.22 72.71
C PHE A 313 -44.28 -31.76 72.61
N GLN A 314 -45.36 -32.41 72.15
CA GLN A 314 -45.40 -33.86 71.91
C GLN A 314 -44.47 -34.34 70.79
N SER A 315 -44.28 -33.54 69.73
CA SER A 315 -43.39 -33.91 68.62
C SER A 315 -41.89 -33.82 68.96
N LEU A 316 -41.57 -33.22 70.11
CA LEU A 316 -40.22 -33.04 70.64
C LEU A 316 -39.91 -34.00 71.80
N GLN A 317 -40.89 -34.83 72.19
CA GLN A 317 -40.70 -35.90 73.17
C GLN A 317 -40.16 -37.14 72.45
N PHE A 318 -38.88 -37.43 72.64
CA PHE A 318 -38.31 -38.71 72.26
C PHE A 318 -38.85 -39.78 73.22
N GLU A 319 -39.58 -40.75 72.71
CA GLU A 319 -40.03 -41.90 73.49
C GLU A 319 -38.80 -42.70 73.95
N TRP A 320 -38.51 -42.64 75.25
CA TRP A 320 -37.60 -43.58 75.89
C TRP A 320 -38.30 -44.95 75.91
N GLN A 321 -37.95 -45.84 74.99
CA GLN A 321 -38.30 -47.25 75.10
C GLN A 321 -37.57 -47.83 76.31
N ILE A 322 -38.27 -47.97 77.43
CA ILE A 322 -37.79 -48.79 78.54
C ILE A 322 -38.21 -50.22 78.23
N ASP A 323 -37.25 -51.05 77.80
CA ASP A 323 -37.42 -52.49 77.65
C ASP A 323 -37.83 -53.11 79.00
N LYS A 324 -38.95 -53.82 79.03
CA LYS A 324 -39.37 -54.61 80.20
C LYS A 324 -38.72 -56.01 80.12
N PHE A 325 -38.00 -56.38 81.18
CA PHE A 325 -37.60 -57.75 81.49
C PHE A 325 -38.80 -58.64 81.81
#